data_AF-A0A087TRD2-F1
#
_entry.id   AF-A0A087TRD2-F1
#
_cell.length_a   1.000
_cell.length_b   1.000
_cell.length_c   1.000
_cell.angle_alpha   90.00
_cell.angle_beta   90.00
_cell.angle_gamma   90.00
#
_symmetry.space_group_name_H-M   'P 1'
#
loop_
_entity.id
_entity.type
_entity.pdbx_description
1 polymer ?
#
loop_
_entity_poly.entity_id
_entity_poly.type
_entity_poly.pdbx_seq_one_letter_code
_entity_poly.pdbx_strand_id
1 'polypeptide(L)'
;MDFPMLDNNTNCITACYAEDTGIHFSSWNRGFAIIRIQDRVRQIENRCKKLRTSIKALKSKLLLILHHRRKDVDEGFLYIMTGA
;
A
#
# COMPACT_ATOMS: atom_id res chain seq x y z
N MET A 1 16.71 -9.44 4.55
CA MET A 1 16.24 -8.20 5.21
C MET A 1 14.89 -7.93 4.59
N ASP A 2 13.92 -8.76 4.93
CA ASP A 2 12.76 -8.94 4.05
C ASP A 2 11.62 -8.06 4.53
N PHE A 3 11.18 -7.17 3.64
CA PHE A 3 9.91 -6.45 3.76
C PHE A 3 8.78 -7.47 3.99
N PRO A 4 7.66 -7.09 4.63
CA PRO A 4 6.63 -8.06 4.95
C PRO A 4 6.16 -8.76 3.67
N MET A 5 6.48 -10.06 3.59
CA MET A 5 6.06 -10.95 2.51
C MET A 5 4.52 -10.99 2.46
N LEU A 6 3.99 -11.21 1.25
CA LEU A 6 2.56 -11.32 0.96
C LEU A 6 1.80 -11.94 2.13
N ASP A 7 0.92 -11.15 2.74
CA ASP A 7 -0.04 -11.68 3.69
C ASP A 7 -1.22 -12.19 2.86
N ASN A 8 -1.04 -13.38 2.26
CA ASN A 8 -1.99 -14.03 1.33
C ASN A 8 -3.41 -14.19 1.91
N ASN A 9 -3.58 -13.97 3.21
CA ASN A 9 -4.86 -14.09 3.91
C ASN A 9 -5.63 -12.76 4.04
N THR A 10 -5.06 -11.66 3.55
CA THR A 10 -5.71 -10.35 3.55
C THR A 10 -5.80 -9.83 2.12
N ASN A 11 -6.84 -9.08 1.79
CA ASN A 11 -6.97 -8.34 0.53
C ASN A 11 -5.91 -7.22 0.39
N CYS A 12 -4.70 -7.43 0.90
CA CYS A 12 -3.61 -6.48 1.03
C CYS A 12 -2.33 -7.13 0.50
N ILE A 13 -1.74 -6.56 -0.54
CA ILE A 13 -0.45 -6.98 -1.07
C ILE A 13 0.54 -5.86 -0.77
N THR A 14 1.65 -6.19 -0.13
CA THR A 14 2.80 -5.27 0.01
C THR A 14 3.92 -5.79 -0.89
N ALA A 15 4.36 -5.00 -1.86
CA ALA A 15 5.44 -5.31 -2.78
C ALA A 15 6.58 -4.32 -2.60
N CYS A 16 7.82 -4.78 -2.60
CA CYS A 16 8.99 -3.92 -2.38
C CYS A 16 10.04 -4.21 -3.45
N TYR A 17 10.61 -3.16 -4.02
CA TYR A 17 11.67 -3.26 -5.01
C TYR A 17 12.70 -2.16 -4.74
N ALA A 18 13.92 -2.56 -4.36
CA ALA A 18 14.96 -1.66 -3.90
C ALA A 18 14.46 -0.71 -2.79
N GLU A 19 14.35 0.58 -3.09
CA GLU A 19 13.89 1.63 -2.18
C GLU A 19 12.39 1.95 -2.29
N ASP A 20 11.72 1.40 -3.30
CA ASP A 20 10.31 1.62 -3.57
C ASP A 20 9.45 0.53 -2.90
N THR A 21 8.31 0.95 -2.35
CA THR A 21 7.33 0.06 -1.71
C THR A 21 5.93 0.38 -2.21
N GLY A 22 5.25 -0.61 -2.76
CA GLY A 22 3.84 -0.56 -3.14
C GLY A 22 2.96 -1.30 -2.13
N ILE A 23 1.80 -0.73 -1.81
CA ILE A 23 0.71 -1.41 -1.09
C ILE A 23 -0.51 -1.42 -1.99
N HIS A 24 -1.03 -2.60 -2.31
CA HIS A 24 -2.33 -2.77 -2.95
C HIS A 24 -3.33 -3.23 -1.89
N PHE A 25 -4.50 -2.61 -1.81
CA PHE A 25 -5.63 -3.13 -1.04
C PHE A 25 -6.91 -3.21 -1.90
N SER A 26 -7.57 -4.37 -1.96
CA SER A 26 -8.83 -4.54 -2.68
C SER A 26 -10.02 -4.65 -1.72
N SER A 27 -11.05 -3.84 -1.94
CA SER A 27 -12.26 -3.91 -1.13
C SER A 27 -13.39 -3.15 -1.81
N TRP A 28 -14.59 -3.69 -1.68
CA TRP A 28 -15.83 -3.09 -2.18
C TRP A 28 -16.20 -1.83 -1.38
N ASN A 29 -15.70 -1.71 -0.15
CA ASN A 29 -15.84 -0.52 0.67
C ASN A 29 -14.56 0.33 0.61
N ARG A 30 -14.68 1.52 0.00
CA ARG A 30 -13.61 2.52 -0.11
C ARG A 30 -13.07 2.99 1.22
N GLY A 31 -13.97 3.33 2.15
CA GLY A 31 -13.57 3.85 3.46
C GLY A 31 -12.75 2.82 4.23
N PHE A 32 -13.18 1.56 4.18
CA PHE A 32 -12.43 0.46 4.78
C PHE A 32 -11.05 0.27 4.14
N ALA A 33 -10.97 0.33 2.81
CA ALA A 33 -9.70 0.21 2.09
C ALA A 33 -8.71 1.32 2.44
N ILE A 34 -9.18 2.57 2.51
CA ILE A 34 -8.37 3.73 2.87
C ILE A 34 -7.81 3.57 4.30
N ILE A 35 -8.65 3.19 5.26
CA ILE A 35 -8.21 2.97 6.66
C ILE A 35 -7.13 1.89 6.71
N ARG A 36 -7.32 0.77 5.99
CA ARG A 36 -6.34 -0.32 5.95
C ARG A 36 -5.02 0.09 5.33
N ILE A 37 -5.04 0.90 4.28
CA ILE A 37 -3.82 1.45 3.69
C ILE A 37 -3.13 2.39 4.68
N GLN A 38 -3.85 3.29 5.34
CA GLN A 38 -3.29 4.21 6.32
C GLN A 38 -2.61 3.45 7.48
N ASP A 39 -3.24 2.40 8.00
CA ASP A 39 -2.64 1.54 9.03
C ASP A 39 -1.34 0.89 8.55
N ARG A 40 -1.31 0.44 7.28
CA ARG A 40 -0.12 -0.19 6.70
C ARG A 40 1.00 0.81 6.45
N VAL A 41 0.68 2.01 5.98
CA VAL A 41 1.63 3.12 5.82
C VAL A 41 2.27 3.45 7.17
N ARG A 42 1.48 3.56 8.24
CA ARG A 42 2.00 3.82 9.59
C ARG A 42 2.97 2.74 10.08
N GLN A 43 2.70 1.47 9.78
CA GLN A 43 3.62 0.37 10.11
C GLN A 43 4.95 0.51 9.36
N ILE A 44 4.91 0.89 8.08
CA ILE A 44 6.10 1.06 7.25
C ILE A 44 6.90 2.28 7.70
N GLU A 45 6.26 3.41 7.99
CA GLU A 45 6.92 4.60 8.56
C GLU A 45 7.65 4.28 9.86
N ASN A 46 7.02 3.51 10.75
CA ASN A 46 7.66 3.06 11.99
C ASN A 46 8.89 2.17 11.73
N ARG A 47 8.85 1.36 10.68
CA ARG A 47 10.00 0.54 10.25
C ARG A 47 11.10 1.41 9.64
N CYS A 48 10.76 2.37 8.77
CA CYS A 48 11.71 3.34 8.21
C CYS A 48 12.43 4.12 9.33
N LYS A 49 11.69 4.59 10.36
CA LYS A 49 12.28 5.24 11.54
C LYS A 49 13.31 4.36 12.24
N LYS A 50 13.02 3.06 12.45
CA LYS A 50 13.97 2.10 13.03
C LYS A 50 15.22 1.91 12.17
N LEU A 51 15.06 1.97 10.85
CA LEU A 51 16.15 1.85 9.87
C LEU A 51 16.88 3.16 9.61
N ARG A 52 16.49 4.26 10.26
CA ARG A 52 17.01 5.63 10.02
C ARG A 52 16.85 6.08 8.56
N THR A 53 15.84 5.56 7.88
CA THR A 53 15.44 5.98 6.53
C THR A 53 14.15 6.79 6.61
N SER A 54 13.92 7.65 5.61
CA SER A 54 12.72 8.47 5.51
C SER A 54 11.97 8.21 4.21
N ILE A 55 10.64 8.34 4.25
CA ILE A 55 9.79 8.25 3.08
C ILE A 55 9.68 9.64 2.45
N LYS A 56 9.89 9.75 1.14
CA LYS A 56 9.70 11.01 0.41
C LYS A 56 8.20 11.23 0.17
N ALA A 57 7.54 11.91 1.10
CA ALA A 57 6.09 12.17 1.05
C ALA A 57 5.66 12.85 -0.27
N LEU A 58 6.44 13.81 -0.78
CA LEU A 58 6.16 14.52 -2.04
C LEU A 58 6.14 13.63 -3.28
N LYS A 59 6.84 12.50 -3.24
CA LYS A 59 6.89 11.53 -4.34
C LYS A 59 5.90 10.38 -4.16
N SER A 60 5.36 10.21 -2.94
CA SER A 60 4.45 9.13 -2.60
C SER A 60 3.03 9.45 -3.11
N LYS A 61 2.34 8.44 -3.65
CA LYS A 61 1.02 8.64 -4.31
C LYS A 61 0.03 7.57 -3.88
N LEU A 62 -1.20 8.02 -3.62
CA LEU A 62 -2.38 7.15 -3.48
C LEU A 62 -3.15 7.14 -4.79
N LEU A 63 -3.38 5.96 -5.34
CA LEU A 63 -4.11 5.74 -6.58
C LEU A 63 -5.35 4.89 -6.29
N LEU A 64 -6.50 5.33 -6.78
CA LEU A 64 -7.73 4.54 -6.82
C LEU A 64 -7.80 3.84 -8.18
N ILE A 65 -7.83 2.52 -8.18
CA ILE A 65 -7.95 1.69 -9.38
C ILE A 65 -9.37 1.12 -9.40
N LEU A 66 -10.22 1.68 -10.25
CA LEU A 66 -11.58 1.19 -10.46
C LEU A 66 -11.56 0.19 -11.62
N HIS A 67 -11.85 -1.09 -11.35
CA HIS A 67 -11.99 -2.07 -12.43
C HIS A 67 -13.40 -1.98 -13.02
N HIS A 68 -13.53 -1.32 -14.17
CA HIS A 68 -14.78 -1.34 -14.92
C HIS A 68 -14.84 -2.57 -15.83
N ARG A 69 -15.17 -3.74 -15.26
CA ARG A 69 -15.63 -4.89 -16.05
C ARG A 69 -17.10 -5.15 -15.75
N ARG A 70 -17.84 -5.54 -16.79
CA ARG A 70 -19.29 -5.76 -16.76
C ARG A 70 -19.64 -6.75 -15.63
N LYS A 71 -20.40 -6.26 -14.64
CA LYS A 71 -20.85 -6.91 -13.39
C LYS A 71 -19.73 -7.09 -12.35
N ASP A 72 -19.94 -6.43 -11.22
CA ASP A 72 -19.08 -6.30 -10.03
C ASP A 72 -17.87 -5.37 -10.18
N VAL A 73 -17.99 -4.21 -9.53
CA VAL A 73 -16.95 -3.18 -9.42
C VAL A 73 -16.02 -3.61 -8.30
N ASP A 74 -14.92 -4.28 -8.62
CA ASP A 74 -13.80 -4.38 -7.68
C ASP A 74 -13.03 -3.07 -7.68
N GLU A 75 -13.01 -2.41 -6.53
CA GLU A 75 -12.22 -1.21 -6.29
C GLU A 75 -10.91 -1.60 -5.61
N GLY A 76 -9.82 -1.38 -6.30
CA GLY A 76 -8.46 -1.53 -5.78
C GLY A 76 -7.88 -0.18 -5.41
N PHE A 77 -7.07 -0.14 -4.38
CA PHE A 77 -6.29 1.03 -4.00
C PHE A 77 -4.82 0.66 -4.05
N LEU A 78 -4.01 1.48 -4.74
CA LEU A 78 -2.57 1.30 -4.84
C LEU A 78 -1.88 2.51 -4.23
N TYR A 79 -1.08 2.27 -3.20
CA TYR A 79 -0.22 3.27 -2.59
C TYR A 79 1.23 2.99 -2.92
N ILE A 80 1.93 3.96 -3.51
CA ILE A 80 3.34 3.84 -3.88
C ILE A 80 4.14 4.79 -2.99
N MET A 81 5.09 4.24 -2.24
CA MET A 81 6.09 4.95 -1.45
C MET A 81 7.44 4.84 -2.15
N THR A 82 8.12 5.97 -2.28
CA THR A 82 9.48 6.00 -2.83
C THR A 82 10.48 6.33 -1.73
N GLY A 83 11.49 5.48 -1.58
CA GLY A 83 12.62 5.68 -0.71
C GLY A 83 13.58 6.76 -1.22
N ALA A 84 14.60 7.06 -0.42
CA ALA A 84 15.41 8.25 -0.56
C ALA A 84 16.80 7.99 -1.11
#